data_AF-A0A401TEI0-F1
#
_entry.id   AF-A0A401TEI0-F1
#
_cell.length_a   1.000
_cell.length_b   1.000
_cell.length_c   1.000
_cell.angle_alpha   90.00
_cell.angle_beta   90.00
_cell.angle_gamma   90.00
#
_symmetry.space_group_name_H-M   'P 1'
#
loop_
_entity.id
_entity.type
_entity.pdbx_description
1 polymer ?
#
loop_
_entity_poly.entity_id
_entity_poly.type
_entity_poly.pdbx_seq_one_letter_code
_entity_poly.pdbx_strand_id
1 'polypeptide(L)'
;MYHTVRDLKPNTVYEFWVTASNSAGTSPGSDRAKHTTVPLAPTIKRKAVASCPNAALIEWESEGRNSADSYTVEFCKVCSSCDWTESLTESLTGITSCKTIVDLEPNENYLFYVRALNEGGCSDRSSPVSIRTTGNRFYLMEQTAHLALSLLEDGVTIVYNEDNVCVDSPNYDERFTR
;
A
#
# COMPACT_ATOMS: atom_id res chain seq x y z
N MET A 1 -34.51 23.72 14.37
CA MET A 1 -34.24 22.46 15.08
C MET A 1 -33.89 21.42 14.02
N TYR A 2 -32.83 20.63 14.21
CA TYR A 2 -32.44 19.56 13.29
C TYR A 2 -32.41 18.23 14.06
N HIS A 3 -32.57 17.11 13.35
CA HIS A 3 -32.47 15.78 13.91
C HIS A 3 -31.37 15.00 13.18
N THR A 4 -30.63 14.18 13.91
CA THR A 4 -29.55 13.35 13.35
C THR A 4 -29.94 11.89 13.51
N VAL A 5 -30.12 11.21 12.38
CA VAL A 5 -30.31 9.76 12.36
C VAL A 5 -28.93 9.10 12.46
N ARG A 6 -28.77 8.16 13.39
CA ARG A 6 -27.51 7.47 13.70
C ARG A 6 -27.64 5.97 13.40
N ASP A 7 -26.51 5.27 13.49
CA ASP A 7 -26.44 3.80 13.41
C ASP A 7 -27.01 3.21 12.11
N LEU A 8 -26.89 3.98 11.02
CA LEU A 8 -27.22 3.53 9.68
C LEU A 8 -26.19 2.50 9.21
N LYS A 9 -26.65 1.47 8.51
CA LYS A 9 -25.76 0.52 7.86
C LYS A 9 -24.86 1.24 6.84
N PRO A 10 -23.57 0.92 6.79
CA PRO A 10 -22.63 1.47 5.81
C PRO A 10 -22.96 0.99 4.40
N ASN A 11 -22.46 1.71 3.40
CA ASN A 11 -22.69 1.46 1.98
C ASN A 11 -24.15 1.15 1.62
N THR A 12 -25.09 1.92 2.18
CA THR A 12 -26.52 1.67 2.06
C THR A 12 -27.24 2.96 1.68
N VAL A 13 -28.17 2.84 0.74
CA VAL A 13 -29.05 3.91 0.31
C VAL A 13 -30.26 3.99 1.26
N TYR A 14 -30.52 5.18 1.79
CA TYR A 14 -31.69 5.50 2.60
C TYR A 14 -32.54 6.59 1.94
N GLU A 15 -33.84 6.55 2.20
CA GLU A 15 -34.79 7.61 1.83
C GLU A 15 -35.39 8.20 3.11
N PHE A 16 -35.42 9.52 3.20
CA PHE A 16 -35.95 10.27 4.34
C PHE A 16 -37.10 11.17 3.91
N TRP A 17 -38.14 11.26 4.73
CA TRP A 17 -39.24 12.23 4.59
C TRP A 17 -39.74 12.64 5.98
N VAL A 18 -40.38 13.80 6.07
CA VAL A 18 -40.89 14.34 7.33
C VAL A 18 -42.40 14.59 7.26
N THR A 19 -43.07 14.49 8.40
CA THR A 19 -44.47 14.87 8.59
C THR A 19 -44.56 15.85 9.76
N ALA A 20 -45.56 16.73 9.75
CA ALA A 20 -45.86 17.62 10.86
C ALA A 20 -47.12 17.13 11.59
N SER A 21 -47.14 17.19 12.92
CA SER A 21 -48.32 16.81 13.70
C SER A 21 -48.69 17.92 14.67
N ASN A 22 -49.98 18.26 14.75
CA ASN A 22 -50.55 19.18 15.74
C ASN A 22 -51.90 18.64 16.25
N SER A 23 -52.65 19.45 17.01
CA SER A 23 -53.95 19.05 17.58
C SER A 23 -55.04 18.77 16.53
N ALA A 24 -54.90 19.28 15.31
CA ALA A 24 -55.83 19.04 14.20
C ALA A 24 -55.50 17.76 13.40
N GLY A 25 -54.32 17.15 13.63
CA GLY A 25 -53.90 15.92 12.99
C GLY A 25 -52.46 15.96 12.45
N THR A 26 -52.13 14.98 11.60
CA THR A 26 -50.82 14.84 10.96
C THR A 26 -50.89 15.24 9.49
N SER A 27 -49.91 15.97 9.00
CA SER A 27 -49.79 16.38 7.60
C SER A 27 -49.44 15.19 6.70
N PRO A 28 -49.64 15.32 5.37
CA PRO A 28 -48.94 14.47 4.41
C PRO A 28 -47.42 14.55 4.59
N GLY A 29 -46.71 13.54 4.08
CA GLY A 29 -45.25 13.52 4.06
C GLY A 29 -44.68 14.52 3.07
N SER A 30 -43.47 15.03 3.37
CA SER A 30 -42.66 15.78 2.42
C SER A 30 -42.20 14.91 1.24
N ASP A 31 -41.55 15.54 0.27
CA ASP A 31 -40.75 14.83 -0.73
C ASP A 31 -39.67 13.97 -0.06
N ARG A 32 -39.31 12.88 -0.75
CA ARG A 32 -38.28 11.94 -0.28
C ARG A 32 -36.90 12.43 -0.67
N ALA A 33 -36.01 12.52 0.32
CA ALA A 33 -34.59 12.78 0.11
C ALA A 33 -33.80 11.46 0.16
N LYS A 34 -33.03 11.18 -0.90
CA LYS A 34 -32.16 10.00 -0.97
C LYS A 34 -30.77 10.34 -0.44
N HIS A 35 -30.18 9.46 0.37
CA HIS A 35 -28.82 9.62 0.86
C HIS A 35 -28.11 8.26 0.93
N THR A 36 -26.85 8.23 0.52
CA THR A 36 -26.02 7.02 0.54
C THR A 36 -24.98 7.14 1.65
N THR A 37 -24.94 6.17 2.55
CA THR A 37 -23.88 6.11 3.58
C THR A 37 -22.55 5.69 2.97
N VAL A 38 -21.45 6.21 3.53
CA VAL A 38 -20.09 5.85 3.10
C VAL A 38 -19.80 4.36 3.35
N PRO A 39 -18.82 3.76 2.65
CA PRO A 39 -18.42 2.38 2.89
C PRO A 39 -17.68 2.22 4.22
N LEU A 40 -17.51 0.96 4.66
CA LEU A 40 -16.60 0.64 5.75
C LEU A 40 -15.14 0.84 5.31
N ALA A 41 -14.30 1.20 6.28
CA ALA A 41 -12.86 1.26 6.08
C ALA A 41 -12.32 -0.13 5.67
N PRO A 42 -11.50 -0.22 4.60
CA PRO A 42 -10.87 -1.48 4.22
C PRO A 42 -9.92 -2.02 5.29
N THR A 43 -9.63 -3.32 5.24
CA THR A 43 -8.65 -3.98 6.13
C THR A 43 -7.44 -4.44 5.34
N ILE A 44 -6.26 -3.88 5.61
CA ILE A 44 -5.01 -4.28 4.93
C ILE A 44 -4.60 -5.71 5.37
N LYS A 45 -4.33 -6.57 4.39
CA LYS A 45 -3.90 -7.96 4.59
C LYS A 45 -2.41 -8.01 4.93
N ARG A 46 -2.06 -8.16 6.21
CA ARG A 46 -0.64 -8.24 6.65
C ARG A 46 0.22 -9.27 5.90
N LYS A 47 -0.35 -10.42 5.50
CA LYS A 47 0.38 -11.48 4.78
C LYS A 47 0.65 -11.18 3.30
N ALA A 48 -0.14 -10.30 2.70
CA ALA A 48 -0.04 -9.95 1.29
C ALA A 48 0.70 -8.62 1.07
N VAL A 49 1.10 -7.98 2.16
CA VAL A 49 2.01 -6.85 2.16
C VAL A 49 3.42 -7.39 1.90
N ALA A 50 3.94 -7.10 0.71
CA ALA A 50 5.28 -7.49 0.29
C ALA A 50 6.06 -6.26 -0.16
N SER A 51 7.33 -6.19 0.22
CA SER A 51 8.21 -5.10 -0.17
C SER A 51 9.31 -5.59 -1.09
N CYS A 52 9.62 -4.74 -2.06
CA CYS A 52 10.74 -4.84 -2.99
C CYS A 52 11.65 -3.61 -2.78
N PRO A 53 12.83 -3.55 -3.43
CA PRO A 53 13.73 -2.42 -3.27
C PRO A 53 13.10 -1.06 -3.58
N ASN A 54 12.19 -0.98 -4.53
CA ASN A 54 11.62 0.28 -4.99
C ASN A 54 10.09 0.23 -5.10
N ALA A 55 9.45 -0.74 -4.45
CA ALA A 55 8.00 -0.88 -4.52
C ALA A 55 7.42 -1.67 -3.35
N ALA A 56 6.12 -1.55 -3.13
CA ALA A 56 5.36 -2.42 -2.24
C ALA A 56 4.05 -2.87 -2.89
N LEU A 57 3.73 -4.15 -2.73
CA LEU A 57 2.39 -4.68 -3.00
C LEU A 57 1.54 -4.48 -1.75
N ILE A 58 0.44 -3.75 -1.90
CA ILE A 58 -0.56 -3.54 -0.85
C ILE A 58 -1.82 -4.28 -1.26
N GLU A 59 -2.30 -5.19 -0.43
CA GLU A 59 -3.60 -5.84 -0.61
C GLU A 59 -4.48 -5.63 0.61
N TRP A 60 -5.78 -5.53 0.39
CA TRP A 60 -6.78 -5.33 1.44
C TRP A 60 -8.02 -6.18 1.22
N GLU A 61 -8.93 -6.15 2.19
CA GLU A 61 -10.27 -6.71 2.13
C GLU A 61 -11.28 -5.58 2.30
N SER A 62 -12.38 -5.68 1.56
CA SER A 62 -13.57 -4.85 1.74
C SER A 62 -14.73 -5.79 2.04
N GLU A 63 -15.50 -5.49 3.08
CA GLU A 63 -16.63 -6.32 3.46
C GLU A 63 -17.84 -6.04 2.56
N GLY A 64 -18.39 -7.10 1.95
CA GLY A 64 -19.71 -7.07 1.31
C GLY A 64 -19.73 -7.35 -0.21
N ARG A 65 -20.94 -7.64 -0.70
CA ARG A 65 -21.23 -7.96 -2.11
C ARG A 65 -21.26 -6.73 -3.03
N ASN A 66 -21.37 -5.54 -2.44
CA ASN A 66 -21.24 -4.25 -3.10
C ASN A 66 -19.95 -3.62 -2.57
N SER A 67 -18.81 -4.01 -3.11
CA SER A 67 -17.53 -3.35 -2.79
C SER A 67 -17.64 -1.86 -3.10
N ALA A 68 -16.80 -1.06 -2.44
CA ALA A 68 -16.65 0.35 -2.80
C ALA A 68 -16.46 0.54 -4.31
N ASP A 69 -16.90 1.68 -4.85
CA ASP A 69 -16.75 2.03 -6.27
C ASP A 69 -15.27 2.14 -6.63
N SER A 70 -14.46 2.65 -5.70
CA SER A 70 -13.01 2.65 -5.80
C SER A 70 -12.34 2.76 -4.43
N TYR A 71 -11.01 2.66 -4.43
CA TYR A 71 -10.17 2.81 -3.26
C TYR A 71 -9.11 3.89 -3.48
N THR A 72 -8.70 4.49 -2.36
CA THR A 72 -7.54 5.38 -2.29
C THR A 72 -6.53 4.76 -1.33
N VAL A 73 -5.29 4.59 -1.79
CA VAL A 73 -4.15 4.23 -0.95
C VAL A 73 -3.39 5.50 -0.63
N GLU A 74 -3.32 5.85 0.66
CA GLU A 74 -2.58 7.00 1.17
C GLU A 74 -1.31 6.49 1.86
N PHE A 75 -0.16 7.12 1.61
CA PHE A 75 1.10 6.71 2.22
C PHE A 75 2.03 7.88 2.48
N CYS A 76 2.88 7.74 3.50
CA CYS A 76 3.90 8.73 3.83
C CYS A 76 5.18 8.04 4.29
N LYS A 77 6.31 8.69 4.03
CA LYS A 77 7.63 8.25 4.48
C LYS A 77 7.77 8.52 5.99
N VAL A 78 8.32 7.57 6.71
CA VAL A 78 8.52 7.62 8.16
C VAL A 78 10.00 7.80 8.43
N CYS A 79 10.38 8.98 8.90
CA CYS A 79 11.77 9.22 9.27
C CYS A 79 12.08 8.45 10.56
N SER A 80 13.12 7.62 10.53
CA SER A 80 13.47 6.77 11.67
C SER A 80 14.26 7.51 12.76
N SER A 81 14.69 8.74 12.49
CA SER A 81 15.55 9.55 13.35
C SER A 81 14.84 10.75 14.00
N CYS A 82 13.59 11.01 13.64
CA CYS A 82 12.77 12.02 14.31
C CYS A 82 11.33 11.50 14.50
N ASP A 83 10.67 11.95 15.58
CA ASP A 83 9.31 11.52 15.96
C ASP A 83 8.20 12.02 15.01
N TRP A 84 8.56 12.46 13.80
CA TRP A 84 7.63 12.98 12.80
C TRP A 84 7.65 12.12 11.53
N THR A 85 6.46 11.74 11.07
CA THR A 85 6.23 11.29 9.69
C THR A 85 6.59 12.43 8.74
N GLU A 86 7.40 12.16 7.70
CA GLU A 86 7.70 13.15 6.67
C GLU A 86 6.39 13.61 6.04
N SER A 87 6.24 14.93 5.98
CA SER A 87 4.96 15.64 6.02
C SER A 87 4.13 15.57 4.72
N LEU A 88 4.61 14.87 3.69
CA LEU A 88 3.88 14.73 2.43
C LEU A 88 3.18 13.37 2.38
N THR A 89 1.86 13.39 2.53
CA THR A 89 1.03 12.22 2.25
C THR A 89 0.81 12.15 0.75
N GLU A 90 1.35 11.10 0.13
CA GLU A 90 1.07 10.74 -1.26
C GLU A 90 -0.20 9.87 -1.32
N SER A 91 -0.85 9.85 -2.48
CA SER A 91 -2.04 9.03 -2.66
C SER A 91 -2.19 8.50 -4.08
N LEU A 92 -2.66 7.25 -4.17
CA LEU A 92 -3.13 6.63 -5.40
C LEU A 92 -4.64 6.48 -5.30
N THR A 93 -5.37 7.09 -6.24
CA THR A 93 -6.85 7.13 -6.23
C THR A 93 -7.43 6.32 -7.39
N GLY A 94 -8.71 5.98 -7.32
CA GLY A 94 -9.43 5.32 -8.41
C GLY A 94 -9.10 3.84 -8.59
N ILE A 95 -8.54 3.19 -7.56
CA ILE A 95 -8.20 1.77 -7.63
C ILE A 95 -9.49 0.96 -7.53
N THR A 96 -9.77 0.09 -8.50
CA THR A 96 -11.01 -0.71 -8.55
C THR A 96 -10.83 -2.14 -8.03
N SER A 97 -9.59 -2.56 -7.80
CA SER A 97 -9.27 -3.88 -7.25
C SER A 97 -8.84 -3.77 -5.78
N CYS A 98 -8.87 -4.86 -5.02
CA CYS A 98 -8.42 -4.85 -3.62
C CYS A 98 -6.90 -5.01 -3.44
N LYS A 99 -6.13 -4.59 -4.45
CA LYS A 99 -4.67 -4.58 -4.44
C LYS A 99 -4.09 -3.51 -5.34
N THR A 100 -2.91 -3.02 -5.00
CA THR A 100 -2.10 -2.15 -5.86
C THR A 100 -0.63 -2.31 -5.57
N ILE A 101 0.21 -2.01 -6.57
CA ILE A 101 1.64 -1.81 -6.38
C ILE A 101 1.87 -0.30 -6.25
N VAL A 102 2.74 0.09 -5.32
CA VAL A 102 3.15 1.47 -5.08
C VAL A 102 4.65 1.55 -5.29
N ASP A 103 5.11 2.46 -6.13
CA ASP A 103 6.53 2.74 -6.33
C ASP A 103 7.05 3.59 -5.15
N LEU A 104 8.22 3.21 -4.62
CA LEU A 104 8.79 3.74 -3.38
C LEU A 104 10.29 3.94 -3.50
N GLU A 105 10.86 4.76 -2.63
CA GLU A 105 12.30 4.89 -2.50
C GLU A 105 12.93 3.68 -1.78
N PRO A 106 14.14 3.26 -2.16
CA PRO A 106 14.83 2.14 -1.53
C PRO A 106 15.39 2.46 -0.14
N ASN A 107 15.37 1.44 0.73
CA ASN A 107 15.84 1.50 2.12
C ASN A 107 15.11 2.53 2.99
N GLU A 108 13.83 2.75 2.71
CA GLU A 108 12.98 3.70 3.41
C GLU A 108 11.80 3.01 4.10
N ASN A 109 11.31 3.64 5.16
CA ASN A 109 10.13 3.18 5.90
C ASN A 109 8.93 4.01 5.48
N TYR A 110 7.79 3.34 5.25
CA TYR A 110 6.54 3.98 4.86
C TYR A 110 5.39 3.49 5.74
N LEU A 111 4.40 4.35 5.94
CA LEU A 111 3.13 4.03 6.59
C LEU A 111 2.01 4.11 5.55
N PHE A 112 1.22 3.05 5.42
CA PHE A 112 0.16 2.92 4.43
C PHE A 112 -1.22 2.87 5.09
N TYR A 113 -2.17 3.54 4.44
CA TYR A 113 -3.59 3.53 4.76
C TYR A 113 -4.40 3.27 3.49
N VAL A 114 -5.56 2.64 3.63
CA VAL A 114 -6.50 2.46 2.53
C VAL A 114 -7.86 3.02 2.92
N ARG A 115 -8.53 3.68 1.98
CA ARG A 115 -9.89 4.20 2.10
C ARG A 115 -10.74 3.64 0.97
N ALA A 116 -12.02 3.43 1.26
CA ALA A 116 -13.03 3.06 0.29
C ALA A 116 -13.85 4.30 -0.10
N LEU A 117 -14.29 4.37 -1.35
CA LEU A 117 -15.10 5.46 -1.89
C LEU A 117 -16.38 4.91 -2.53
N ASN A 118 -17.51 5.55 -2.28
CA ASN A 118 -18.73 5.40 -3.06
C ASN A 118 -19.37 6.77 -3.37
N GLU A 119 -20.55 6.79 -3.99
CA GLU A 119 -21.35 8.01 -4.20
C GLU A 119 -21.64 8.82 -2.92
N GLY A 120 -21.68 8.18 -1.76
CA GLY A 120 -21.85 8.81 -0.45
C GLY A 120 -20.58 9.47 0.10
N GLY A 121 -19.41 9.16 -0.46
CA GLY A 121 -18.12 9.71 -0.09
C GLY A 121 -17.10 8.68 0.38
N CYS A 122 -16.04 9.17 1.03
CA CYS A 122 -14.92 8.35 1.50
C CYS A 122 -15.20 7.76 2.88
N SER A 123 -14.78 6.51 3.08
CA SER A 123 -14.67 5.90 4.40
C SER A 123 -13.61 6.58 5.27
N ASP A 124 -13.57 6.21 6.54
CA ASP A 124 -12.39 6.39 7.38
C ASP A 124 -11.18 5.63 6.82
N ARG A 125 -9.99 5.97 7.34
CA ARG A 125 -8.75 5.25 7.05
C ARG A 125 -8.78 3.85 7.67
N SER A 126 -8.19 2.88 6.98
CA SER A 126 -7.81 1.60 7.57
C SER A 126 -6.87 1.78 8.76
N SER A 127 -6.68 0.73 9.57
CA SER A 127 -5.48 0.66 10.41
C SER A 127 -4.22 0.73 9.55
N PRO A 128 -3.16 1.43 10.01
CA PRO A 128 -1.94 1.56 9.23
C PRO A 128 -1.17 0.24 9.14
N VAL A 129 -0.41 0.09 8.05
CA VAL A 129 0.69 -0.89 7.98
C VAL A 129 2.01 -0.17 7.73
N SER A 130 3.06 -0.59 8.43
CA SER A 130 4.42 -0.11 8.18
C SER A 130 5.13 -1.08 7.25
N ILE A 131 5.79 -0.53 6.23
CA ILE A 131 6.55 -1.29 5.23
C ILE A 131 7.92 -0.65 5.10
N ARG A 132 8.96 -1.49 5.13
CA ARG A 132 10.33 -1.08 4.84
C ARG A 132 10.77 -1.64 3.51
N THR A 133 11.21 -0.77 2.59
CA THR A 133 11.80 -1.20 1.32
C THR A 133 13.13 -1.88 1.54
N THR A 134 13.27 -3.07 0.97
CA THR A 134 14.51 -3.86 1.03
C THR A 134 15.45 -3.28 -0.02
N GLY A 135 16.20 -2.22 0.29
CA GLY A 135 17.08 -1.57 -0.68
C GLY A 135 17.93 -2.56 -1.48
N ASN A 136 18.42 -2.16 -2.65
CA ASN A 136 19.29 -3.03 -3.45
C ASN A 136 20.55 -3.34 -2.63
N ARG A 137 20.73 -4.60 -2.22
CA ARG A 137 22.00 -5.09 -1.67
C ARG A 137 22.36 -6.38 -2.37
N PHE A 138 23.48 -6.37 -3.07
CA PHE A 138 24.07 -7.60 -3.56
C PHE A 138 24.78 -8.29 -2.42
N TYR A 139 24.68 -9.62 -2.36
CA TYR A 139 25.45 -10.44 -1.43
C TYR A 139 26.37 -11.32 -2.28
N LEU A 140 27.67 -11.10 -2.12
CA LEU A 140 28.66 -11.96 -2.73
C LEU A 140 28.81 -13.19 -1.82
N MET A 141 28.41 -14.36 -2.33
CA MET A 141 28.55 -15.62 -1.61
C MET A 141 30.03 -16.01 -1.56
N GLU A 142 30.72 -15.82 -0.44
CA GLU A 142 32.17 -16.09 -0.31
C GLU A 142 32.57 -17.52 -0.75
N GLN A 143 31.66 -18.49 -0.64
CA GLN A 143 31.91 -19.89 -1.00
C GLN A 143 31.86 -20.17 -2.50
N THR A 144 31.12 -19.37 -3.27
CA THR A 144 30.89 -19.61 -4.72
C THR A 144 31.32 -18.45 -5.58
N ALA A 145 31.59 -17.29 -5.00
CA ALA A 145 32.04 -16.11 -5.70
C ALA A 145 33.51 -16.27 -6.11
N HIS A 146 33.81 -15.75 -7.29
CA HIS A 146 35.18 -15.70 -7.77
C HIS A 146 36.01 -14.76 -6.89
N LEU A 147 37.25 -15.17 -6.54
CA LEU A 147 38.16 -14.42 -5.65
C LEU A 147 38.48 -13.00 -6.15
N ALA A 148 38.44 -12.80 -7.47
CA ALA A 148 38.63 -11.48 -8.08
C ALA A 148 37.39 -10.58 -7.98
N LEU A 149 36.22 -11.08 -7.56
CA LEU A 149 35.06 -10.23 -7.33
C LEU A 149 35.07 -9.73 -5.89
N SER A 150 34.90 -8.43 -5.71
CA SER A 150 34.64 -7.83 -4.39
C SER A 150 33.44 -6.91 -4.46
N LEU A 151 32.67 -6.88 -3.39
CA LEU A 151 31.57 -5.92 -3.21
C LEU A 151 32.12 -4.65 -2.55
N LEU A 152 31.78 -3.48 -3.08
CA LEU A 152 32.11 -2.21 -2.44
C LEU A 152 31.26 -1.99 -1.17
N GLU A 153 31.71 -1.07 -0.30
CA GLU A 153 31.00 -0.72 0.95
C GLU A 153 29.58 -0.17 0.71
N ASP A 154 29.29 0.31 -0.51
CA ASP A 154 27.95 0.75 -0.91
C ASP A 154 26.91 -0.39 -0.98
N GLY A 155 27.37 -1.65 -1.01
CA GLY A 155 26.54 -2.84 -1.06
C GLY A 155 25.80 -3.03 -2.39
N VAL A 156 26.05 -2.19 -3.39
CA VAL A 156 25.36 -2.17 -4.69
C VAL A 156 26.31 -2.30 -5.88
N THR A 157 27.62 -2.14 -5.66
CA THR A 157 28.61 -2.21 -6.73
C THR A 157 29.52 -3.41 -6.55
N ILE A 158 29.56 -4.30 -7.54
CA ILE A 158 30.53 -5.39 -7.63
C ILE A 158 31.66 -4.93 -8.54
N VAL A 159 32.90 -5.02 -8.05
CA VAL A 159 34.12 -4.73 -8.80
C VAL A 159 34.91 -6.01 -9.03
N TYR A 160 35.60 -6.05 -10.16
CA TYR A 160 36.54 -7.10 -10.52
C TYR A 160 37.96 -6.57 -10.32
N ASN A 161 38.72 -7.22 -9.44
CA ASN A 161 40.10 -6.90 -9.13
C ASN A 161 41.01 -7.88 -9.88
N GLU A 162 41.60 -7.42 -10.97
CA GLU A 162 42.51 -8.24 -11.79
C GLU A 162 43.73 -8.71 -10.98
N ASP A 163 44.10 -7.98 -9.93
CA ASP A 163 45.24 -8.28 -9.05
C ASP A 163 44.98 -9.45 -8.07
N ASN A 164 43.72 -9.84 -7.85
CA ASN A 164 43.32 -10.95 -6.98
C ASN A 164 43.18 -12.29 -7.74
N VAL A 165 43.57 -12.33 -9.00
CA VAL A 165 43.66 -13.58 -9.75
C VAL A 165 44.88 -14.34 -9.23
N CYS A 166 44.67 -15.32 -8.34
CA CYS A 166 45.69 -16.31 -8.06
C CYS A 166 46.08 -16.96 -9.38
N VAL A 167 47.32 -16.73 -9.81
CA VAL A 167 47.93 -17.40 -10.95
C VAL A 167 48.14 -18.85 -10.56
N ASP A 168 47.13 -19.68 -10.78
CA ASP A 168 47.29 -21.09 -11.05
C ASP A 168 46.39 -21.40 -12.24
N SER A 169 46.83 -20.95 -13.41
CA SER A 169 46.40 -21.59 -14.65
C SER A 169 46.94 -23.03 -14.59
N PRO A 170 46.11 -24.08 -14.47
CA PRO A 170 46.58 -25.39 -14.85
C PRO A 170 46.94 -25.28 -16.32
N ASN A 171 48.19 -25.56 -16.64
CA ASN A 171 48.70 -25.64 -18.00
C ASN A 171 47.90 -26.75 -18.71
N TYR A 172 46.76 -26.40 -19.29
CA TYR A 172 46.05 -27.25 -20.23
C TYR A 172 46.92 -27.27 -21.47
N ASP A 173 47.73 -28.32 -21.56
CA ASP A 173 48.41 -28.74 -22.77
C ASP A 173 47.33 -28.83 -23.86
N GLU A 174 47.22 -27.79 -24.71
CA GLU A 174 46.30 -27.70 -25.83
C GLU A 174 46.70 -28.69 -26.92
N ARG A 175 46.62 -29.99 -26.62
CA ARG A 175 46.79 -31.07 -27.59
C ARG A 175 45.47 -31.77 -27.81
N PHE A 176 44.70 -31.25 -28.75
CA PHE A 176 43.69 -32.03 -29.45
C PHE A 176 44.34 -32.70 -30.65
N THR A 177 44.56 -34.02 -30.59
CA THR A 177 44.79 -34.81 -31.80
C THR A 177 43.47 -35.09 -32.52
N ARG A 178 43.52 -34.94 -33.84
CA ARG A 178 42.44 -35.11 -34.81
C ARG A 178 41.82 -36.51 -34.81
#